data_AF-A0A3M1TJ77-F1
#
_entry.id   AF-A0A3M1TJ77-F1
#
_cell.length_a   1.000
_cell.length_b   1.000
_cell.length_c   1.000
_cell.angle_alpha   90.00
_cell.angle_beta   90.00
_cell.angle_gamma   90.00
#
_symmetry.space_group_name_H-M   'P 1'
#
loop_
_entity.id
_entity.type
_entity.pdbx_description
1 polymer ?
#
loop_
_entity_poly.entity_id
_entity_poly.type
_entity_poly.pdbx_seq_one_letter_code
_entity_poly.pdbx_strand_id
1 'polypeptide(L)'
;MKRSIAVFACGVVLAFCWRCTRADDRPVPLRLWVLRLPGTELGLDVCDADGDGDADLWAAHLRAPGAGGLDRQVSLYLRGPAGQRFPNEPSRGLPVPPDACAFAAGDFDPAPGAELAFLCPGRLVLARGDGELRTVAALRGFFDYPEDFALPVWTMRWDLDGDGLPELLVPVREGYALFKRSGPKASLARVSTLRVEPQVKFGPAFETDLLGRFLSSTSRLRRLVAADVNADGRLDLVAYRGKGLARFLQRSDGSFPQQPDREEPLAVVADAQAQGKRGEGTEAFANVRLGLADVNGDGRADLLATKTVGELGLFETLRTQQLVFLADEEGEWDEEHPDAVIHLKGVSDDPVLLDWDGDGKLDLVLSSYRMDMFSNVRRAVTETMTISYMIFRQGSTSGLLPAEPSLALDAEVPLSQLERRGGIRAMIFAADVDGDGVRDRVARRADGGLEVVRGRLEDGEPGFDEEHPVLLSVGRANPPRVRDLDGDGADELIFEPFADAGPSARVLHVIGVAR
;
A
#
# COMPACT_ATOMS: atom_id res chain seq x y z
N MET A 1 29.85 -10.45 84.85
CA MET A 1 30.38 -9.17 84.30
C MET A 1 29.92 -9.05 82.85
N LYS A 2 29.49 -7.85 82.47
CA LYS A 2 28.84 -7.48 81.21
C LYS A 2 29.81 -7.57 80.02
N ARG A 3 29.31 -7.89 78.81
CA ARG A 3 29.26 -6.98 77.66
C ARG A 3 28.49 -7.60 76.47
N SER A 4 27.66 -6.76 75.88
CA SER A 4 26.66 -7.02 74.84
C SER A 4 27.23 -6.80 73.44
N ILE A 5 26.77 -7.57 72.44
CA ILE A 5 26.68 -7.14 71.03
C ILE A 5 25.35 -7.66 70.48
N ALA A 6 24.56 -6.74 69.91
CA ALA A 6 23.27 -7.00 69.28
C ALA A 6 23.45 -7.55 67.86
N VAL A 7 22.65 -8.55 67.50
CA VAL A 7 22.54 -9.12 66.15
C VAL A 7 21.30 -8.53 65.49
N PHE A 8 21.49 -7.85 64.35
CA PHE A 8 20.41 -7.44 63.46
C PHE A 8 20.19 -8.54 62.42
N ALA A 9 18.97 -9.10 62.39
CA ALA A 9 18.53 -10.04 61.38
C ALA A 9 18.09 -9.28 60.12
N CYS A 10 18.63 -9.66 58.95
CA CYS A 10 18.14 -9.22 57.66
C CYS A 10 17.68 -10.46 56.89
N GLY A 11 16.37 -10.63 56.77
CA GLY A 11 15.75 -11.64 55.94
C GLY A 11 15.62 -11.10 54.52
N VAL A 12 16.24 -11.79 53.55
CA VAL A 12 15.99 -11.57 52.13
C VAL A 12 14.95 -12.58 51.69
N VAL A 13 13.76 -12.07 51.36
CA VAL A 13 12.68 -12.82 50.72
C VAL A 13 12.97 -12.85 49.21
N LEU A 14 13.17 -14.05 48.67
CA LEU A 14 13.16 -14.33 47.24
C LEU A 14 11.73 -14.20 46.72
N ALA A 15 11.45 -13.15 45.96
CA ALA A 15 10.22 -13.01 45.19
C ALA A 15 10.47 -13.48 43.74
N PHE A 16 10.01 -14.68 43.42
CA PHE A 16 9.80 -15.13 42.05
C PHE A 16 8.61 -14.34 41.48
N CYS A 17 8.86 -13.37 40.60
CA CYS A 17 7.81 -12.74 39.82
C CYS A 17 7.67 -13.48 38.49
N TRP A 18 6.81 -14.50 38.48
CA TRP A 18 6.20 -15.00 37.26
C TRP A 18 5.05 -14.04 36.93
N ARG A 19 5.30 -13.06 36.05
CA ARG A 19 4.21 -12.33 35.38
C ARG A 19 3.88 -13.12 34.13
N CYS A 20 2.91 -14.02 34.23
CA CYS A 20 2.09 -14.34 33.07
C CYS A 20 1.29 -13.07 32.77
N THR A 21 1.71 -12.32 31.75
CA THR A 21 0.84 -11.35 31.08
C THR A 21 -0.32 -12.14 30.50
N ARG A 22 -1.46 -12.15 31.19
CA ARG A 22 -2.72 -12.47 30.53
C ARG A 22 -2.98 -11.32 29.55
N ALA A 23 -3.21 -11.65 28.29
CA ALA A 23 -3.91 -10.76 27.38
C ALA A 23 -5.17 -10.25 28.11
N ASP A 24 -5.45 -8.95 28.01
CA ASP A 24 -6.67 -8.40 28.59
C ASP A 24 -7.85 -9.08 27.86
N ASP A 25 -8.66 -9.88 28.58
CA ASP A 25 -9.83 -10.62 28.04
C ASP A 25 -10.98 -9.66 27.67
N ARG A 26 -10.67 -8.44 27.21
CA ARG A 26 -11.62 -7.38 26.91
C ARG A 26 -11.50 -6.98 25.45
N PRO A 27 -12.63 -6.73 24.77
CA PRO A 27 -12.60 -6.23 23.40
C PRO A 27 -11.84 -4.90 23.35
N VAL A 28 -11.02 -4.74 22.30
CA VAL A 28 -10.25 -3.52 22.04
C VAL A 28 -11.24 -2.33 22.02
N PRO A 29 -11.04 -1.29 22.85
CA PRO A 29 -11.99 -0.20 22.93
C PRO A 29 -11.85 0.72 21.72
N LEU A 30 -12.49 0.39 20.59
CA LEU A 30 -12.40 1.19 19.38
C LEU A 30 -13.35 2.39 19.40
N ARG A 31 -12.90 3.54 18.88
CA ARG A 31 -13.69 4.74 18.64
C ARG A 31 -13.77 5.05 17.15
N LEU A 32 -14.94 5.50 16.70
CA LEU A 32 -15.17 6.01 15.35
C LEU A 32 -15.18 7.54 15.34
N TRP A 33 -14.27 8.14 14.57
CA TRP A 33 -14.30 9.55 14.22
C TRP A 33 -14.96 9.76 12.85
N VAL A 34 -15.81 10.78 12.77
CA VAL A 34 -16.64 11.09 11.60
C VAL A 34 -16.30 12.50 11.14
N LEU A 35 -15.53 12.62 10.08
CA LEU A 35 -15.04 13.90 9.56
C LEU A 35 -15.89 14.32 8.36
N ARG A 36 -16.46 15.52 8.39
CA ARG A 36 -17.35 16.04 7.35
C ARG A 36 -16.53 16.68 6.25
N LEU A 37 -16.71 16.20 5.03
CA LEU A 37 -16.13 16.78 3.83
C LEU A 37 -17.01 17.93 3.32
N PRO A 38 -16.44 19.09 2.93
CA PRO A 38 -17.23 20.17 2.36
C PRO A 38 -17.88 19.81 1.01
N GLY A 39 -17.35 18.80 0.31
CA GLY A 39 -17.76 18.36 -1.02
C GLY A 39 -17.74 16.83 -1.18
N THR A 40 -17.92 16.37 -2.42
CA THR A 40 -17.75 14.97 -2.79
C THR A 40 -16.26 14.62 -2.80
N GLU A 41 -15.87 13.54 -2.13
CA GLU A 41 -14.47 13.10 -2.02
C GLU A 41 -13.86 12.77 -3.41
N LEU A 42 -12.58 13.11 -3.58
CA LEU A 42 -11.81 12.91 -4.83
C LEU A 42 -10.47 12.17 -4.63
N GLY A 43 -9.95 12.13 -3.40
CA GLY A 43 -8.71 11.47 -3.00
C GLY A 43 -8.27 11.90 -1.60
N LEU A 44 -7.67 10.98 -0.83
CA LEU A 44 -7.10 11.25 0.49
C LEU A 44 -5.58 11.03 0.53
N ASP A 45 -4.83 11.97 1.09
CA ASP A 45 -3.41 11.82 1.41
C ASP A 45 -3.13 12.04 2.90
N VAL A 46 -2.03 11.47 3.40
CA VAL A 46 -1.67 11.47 4.83
C VAL A 46 -0.19 11.84 4.99
N CYS A 47 0.08 12.91 5.73
CA CYS A 47 1.42 13.34 6.11
C CYS A 47 1.34 14.29 7.32
N ASP A 48 2.42 14.41 8.07
CA ASP A 48 2.59 15.47 9.07
C ASP A 48 2.55 16.83 8.36
N ALA A 49 1.55 17.67 8.67
CA ALA A 49 1.34 18.95 8.01
C ALA A 49 1.87 20.15 8.78
N ASP A 50 2.07 20.04 10.10
CA ASP A 50 2.52 21.15 10.95
C ASP A 50 3.89 20.92 11.61
N GLY A 51 4.51 19.77 11.37
CA GLY A 51 5.83 19.39 11.83
C GLY A 51 5.86 18.89 13.27
N ASP A 52 4.71 18.46 13.82
CA ASP A 52 4.62 17.96 15.19
C ASP A 52 4.96 16.47 15.34
N GLY A 53 5.16 15.77 14.22
CA GLY A 53 5.48 14.35 14.14
C GLY A 53 4.26 13.43 14.01
N ASP A 54 3.05 13.93 14.27
CA ASP A 54 1.80 13.21 14.05
C ASP A 54 1.37 13.38 12.58
N ALA A 55 0.64 12.40 12.04
CA ALA A 55 0.16 12.47 10.67
C ALA A 55 -1.21 13.15 10.57
N ASP A 56 -1.34 14.10 9.65
CA ASP A 56 -2.57 14.80 9.33
C ASP A 56 -3.25 14.27 8.06
N LEU A 57 -4.52 14.65 7.88
CA LEU A 57 -5.34 14.21 6.75
C LEU A 57 -5.57 15.33 5.74
N TRP A 58 -5.23 15.06 4.48
CA TRP A 58 -5.47 15.93 3.33
C TRP A 58 -6.52 15.31 2.41
N ALA A 59 -7.75 15.82 2.44
CA ALA A 59 -8.85 15.30 1.63
C ALA A 59 -9.16 16.24 0.45
N ALA A 60 -8.98 15.75 -0.77
CA ALA A 60 -9.47 16.40 -1.98
C ALA A 60 -10.99 16.21 -2.11
N HIS A 61 -11.69 17.27 -2.49
CA HIS A 61 -13.13 17.21 -2.69
C HIS A 61 -13.62 18.18 -3.78
N LEU A 62 -14.75 17.82 -4.39
CA LEU A 62 -15.51 18.64 -5.32
C LEU A 62 -16.66 19.31 -4.58
N ARG A 63 -16.61 20.64 -4.45
CA ARG A 63 -17.74 21.42 -3.95
C ARG A 63 -18.84 21.49 -5.01
N ALA A 64 -20.08 21.74 -4.56
CA ALA A 64 -21.20 21.90 -5.49
C ALA A 64 -20.85 22.96 -6.55
N PRO A 65 -21.01 22.66 -7.85
CA PRO A 65 -20.59 23.56 -8.91
C PRO A 65 -21.32 24.90 -8.78
N GLY A 66 -20.55 25.98 -8.70
CA GLY A 66 -21.07 27.34 -8.80
C GLY A 66 -21.23 27.77 -10.26
N ALA A 67 -21.60 29.02 -10.50
CA ALA A 67 -21.71 29.60 -11.85
C ALA A 67 -20.38 29.61 -12.65
N GLY A 68 -19.24 29.29 -12.02
CA GLY A 68 -17.90 29.32 -12.59
C GLY A 68 -17.28 27.96 -12.97
N GLY A 69 -18.04 26.86 -12.92
CA GLY A 69 -17.56 25.51 -13.28
C GLY A 69 -17.24 24.62 -12.09
N LEU A 70 -16.36 23.64 -12.30
CA LEU A 70 -15.92 22.66 -11.30
C LEU A 70 -15.01 23.32 -10.26
N ASP A 71 -15.32 23.10 -8.98
CA ASP A 71 -14.61 23.70 -7.86
C ASP A 71 -13.97 22.61 -6.99
N ARG A 72 -12.78 22.19 -7.43
CA ARG A 72 -11.93 21.23 -6.72
C ARG A 72 -11.14 21.96 -5.64
N GLN A 73 -11.10 21.40 -4.44
CA GLN A 73 -10.38 21.93 -3.28
C GLN A 73 -9.66 20.78 -2.57
N VAL A 74 -8.63 21.08 -1.78
CA VAL A 74 -8.06 20.13 -0.82
C VAL A 74 -8.20 20.72 0.58
N SER A 75 -8.71 19.92 1.51
CA SER A 75 -8.94 20.33 2.89
C SER A 75 -8.04 19.55 3.84
N LEU A 76 -7.43 20.28 4.77
CA LEU A 76 -6.59 19.75 5.84
C LEU A 76 -7.43 19.58 7.11
N TYR A 77 -7.34 18.40 7.70
CA TYR A 77 -7.82 18.11 9.05
C TYR A 77 -6.59 17.92 9.93
N LEU A 78 -6.19 19.02 10.58
CA LEU A 78 -5.10 18.98 11.56
C LEU A 78 -5.53 18.16 12.76
N ARG A 79 -4.66 17.25 13.19
CA ARG A 79 -4.83 16.57 14.47
C ARG A 79 -4.66 17.58 15.61
N GLY A 80 -5.33 17.33 16.73
CA GLY A 80 -5.11 18.12 17.94
C GLY A 80 -3.94 17.56 18.75
N PRO A 81 -3.31 18.33 19.64
CA PRO A 81 -2.17 17.86 20.43
C PRO A 81 -2.50 16.59 21.21
N ALA A 82 -1.60 15.59 21.14
CA ALA A 82 -1.51 14.38 21.97
C ALA A 82 -2.86 13.82 22.47
N GLY A 83 -3.50 12.99 21.65
CA GLY A 83 -4.76 12.29 21.99
C GLY A 83 -6.03 13.12 21.79
N GLN A 84 -5.92 14.35 21.27
CA GLN A 84 -7.08 15.13 20.83
C GLN A 84 -7.57 14.68 19.46
N ARG A 85 -8.90 14.77 19.30
CA ARG A 85 -9.63 14.26 18.14
C ARG A 85 -9.29 15.06 16.89
N PHE A 86 -9.34 14.40 15.73
CA PHE A 86 -9.57 15.12 14.48
C PHE A 86 -10.80 16.02 14.62
N PRO A 87 -10.74 17.27 14.17
CA PRO A 87 -11.91 18.11 14.08
C PRO A 87 -12.89 17.48 13.10
N ASN A 88 -14.19 17.63 13.39
CA ASN A 88 -15.23 17.11 12.52
C ASN A 88 -15.39 17.94 11.23
N GLU A 89 -14.80 19.12 11.16
CA GLU A 89 -14.77 20.03 10.01
C GLU A 89 -13.30 20.36 9.69
N PRO A 90 -12.95 20.70 8.45
CA PRO A 90 -11.56 20.92 8.08
C PRO A 90 -10.98 22.16 8.77
N SER A 91 -9.75 22.03 9.27
CA SER A 91 -8.97 23.11 9.86
C SER A 91 -8.65 24.19 8.81
N ARG A 92 -8.51 23.78 7.55
CA ARG A 92 -8.12 24.65 6.44
C ARG A 92 -8.54 24.10 5.08
N GLY A 93 -8.77 24.98 4.10
CA GLY A 93 -8.82 24.63 2.67
C GLY A 93 -7.71 25.30 1.88
N LEU A 94 -7.16 24.59 0.89
CA LEU A 94 -6.18 25.09 -0.07
C LEU A 94 -6.74 25.02 -1.50
N PRO A 95 -6.45 26.05 -2.33
CA PRO A 95 -6.93 26.09 -3.71
C PRO A 95 -6.23 25.02 -4.56
N VAL A 96 -6.97 24.46 -5.52
CA VAL A 96 -6.45 23.53 -6.53
C VAL A 96 -6.30 24.28 -7.85
N PRO A 97 -5.15 24.21 -8.55
CA PRO A 97 -5.04 24.72 -9.90
C PRO A 97 -6.12 24.12 -10.82
N PRO A 98 -6.82 24.92 -11.66
CA PRO A 98 -7.89 24.40 -12.51
C PRO A 98 -7.43 23.25 -13.43
N ASP A 99 -6.15 23.24 -13.80
CA ASP A 99 -5.49 22.26 -14.65
C ASP A 99 -4.80 21.11 -13.88
N ALA A 100 -4.97 21.00 -12.56
CA ALA A 100 -4.35 19.92 -11.77
C ALA A 100 -4.91 18.54 -12.14
N CYS A 101 -4.02 17.59 -12.44
CA CYS A 101 -4.35 16.20 -12.73
C CYS A 101 -4.24 15.29 -11.49
N ALA A 102 -3.37 15.63 -10.55
CA ALA A 102 -3.14 14.88 -9.32
C ALA A 102 -2.52 15.79 -8.24
N PHE A 103 -2.54 15.34 -6.98
CA PHE A 103 -1.91 16.05 -5.87
C PHE A 103 -1.10 15.13 -4.96
N ALA A 104 -0.14 15.67 -4.22
CA ALA A 104 0.61 14.98 -3.18
C ALA A 104 0.87 15.95 -2.02
N ALA A 105 0.74 15.49 -0.78
CA ALA A 105 1.09 16.26 0.41
C ALA A 105 2.49 15.89 0.93
N GLY A 106 3.25 16.87 1.41
CA GLY A 106 4.58 16.66 2.00
C GLY A 106 5.41 17.94 2.15
N ASP A 107 6.55 17.85 2.85
CA ASP A 107 7.48 18.98 3.07
C ASP A 107 8.30 19.27 1.80
N PHE A 108 7.76 20.11 0.92
CA PHE A 108 8.33 20.40 -0.40
C PHE A 108 8.87 21.83 -0.53
N ASP A 109 8.64 22.71 0.45
CA ASP A 109 9.11 24.09 0.49
C ASP A 109 9.97 24.37 1.74
N PRO A 110 10.91 25.32 1.67
CA PRO A 110 11.62 25.81 2.86
C PRO A 110 10.76 26.48 3.92
N ALA A 111 9.55 26.93 3.55
CA ALA A 111 8.59 27.43 4.53
C ALA A 111 8.16 26.28 5.46
N PRO A 112 7.98 26.52 6.77
CA PRO A 112 7.51 25.48 7.68
C PRO A 112 6.10 24.98 7.33
N GLY A 113 5.90 23.67 7.49
CA GLY A 113 4.63 22.96 7.27
C GLY A 113 4.61 22.20 5.94
N ALA A 114 3.80 21.15 5.84
CA ALA A 114 3.67 20.44 4.57
C ALA A 114 2.87 21.25 3.53
N GLU A 115 3.31 21.15 2.28
CA GLU A 115 2.66 21.72 1.12
C GLU A 115 1.88 20.67 0.32
N LEU A 116 1.04 21.17 -0.58
CA LEU A 116 0.48 20.37 -1.65
C LEU A 116 1.27 20.59 -2.94
N ALA A 117 1.84 19.53 -3.49
CA ALA A 117 2.33 19.49 -4.84
C ALA A 117 1.21 19.09 -5.81
N PHE A 118 1.03 19.85 -6.88
CA PHE A 118 0.08 19.57 -7.95
C PHE A 118 0.81 19.26 -9.26
N LEU A 119 0.44 18.11 -9.82
CA LEU A 119 0.84 17.72 -11.16
C LEU A 119 -0.12 18.33 -12.18
N CYS A 120 0.36 19.27 -13.00
CA CYS A 120 -0.40 19.82 -14.12
C CYS A 120 0.21 19.36 -15.47
N PRO A 121 -0.54 19.41 -16.59
CA PRO A 121 -0.04 19.03 -17.90
C PRO A 121 1.25 19.74 -18.33
N GLY A 122 1.37 21.02 -17.98
CA GLY A 122 2.48 21.89 -18.40
C GLY A 122 3.44 22.32 -17.30
N ARG A 123 3.22 21.92 -16.04
CA ARG A 123 3.94 22.48 -14.89
C ARG A 123 3.78 21.66 -13.62
N LEU A 124 4.73 21.84 -12.71
CA LEU A 124 4.64 21.45 -11.30
C LEU A 124 4.35 22.70 -10.47
N VAL A 125 3.34 22.62 -9.59
CA VAL A 125 2.90 23.74 -8.74
C VAL A 125 2.92 23.29 -7.28
N LEU A 126 3.34 24.17 -6.37
CA LEU A 126 3.13 24.01 -4.93
C LEU A 126 2.03 24.95 -4.46
N ALA A 127 1.17 24.49 -3.55
CA ALA A 127 0.34 25.34 -2.72
C ALA A 127 0.88 25.33 -1.30
N ARG A 128 1.20 26.52 -0.80
CA ARG A 128 1.72 26.71 0.55
C ARG A 128 0.62 26.77 1.60
N GLY A 129 1.06 26.66 2.85
CA GLY A 129 0.29 26.99 4.05
C GLY A 129 -0.16 28.46 4.17
N ASP A 130 -0.23 29.25 3.11
CA ASP A 130 -0.98 30.53 3.06
C ASP A 130 -2.02 30.55 1.92
N GLY A 131 -2.07 29.49 1.10
CA GLY A 131 -2.88 29.41 -0.11
C GLY A 131 -2.19 29.97 -1.36
N GLU A 132 -0.95 30.45 -1.26
CA GLU A 132 -0.16 30.89 -2.42
C GLU A 132 0.15 29.71 -3.33
N LEU A 133 -0.19 29.86 -4.62
CA LEU A 133 0.17 28.91 -5.67
C LEU A 133 1.47 29.34 -6.34
N ARG A 134 2.54 28.57 -6.16
CA ARG A 134 3.85 28.81 -6.75
C ARG A 134 4.17 27.78 -7.82
N THR A 135 4.45 28.22 -9.04
CA THR A 135 4.97 27.32 -10.07
C THR A 135 6.45 27.01 -9.78
N VAL A 136 6.76 25.72 -9.60
CA VAL A 136 8.13 25.23 -9.35
C VAL A 136 8.89 25.12 -10.65
N ALA A 137 8.27 24.50 -11.66
CA ALA A 137 8.89 24.26 -12.95
C ALA A 137 7.85 24.14 -14.06
N ALA A 138 8.22 24.61 -15.26
CA ALA A 138 7.52 24.25 -16.49
C ALA A 138 7.94 22.84 -16.92
N LEU A 139 6.99 22.05 -17.41
CA LEU A 139 7.16 20.64 -17.75
C LEU A 139 6.40 20.28 -19.02
N ARG A 140 6.83 19.19 -19.66
CA ARG A 140 5.98 18.41 -20.57
C ARG A 140 5.46 17.21 -19.80
N GLY A 141 4.41 17.43 -19.01
CA GLY A 141 3.80 16.41 -18.17
C GLY A 141 3.24 15.25 -18.98
N PHE A 142 3.07 14.11 -18.33
CA PHE A 142 2.51 12.91 -18.96
C PHE A 142 1.04 13.09 -19.38
N PHE A 143 0.24 13.74 -18.54
CA PHE A 143 -1.18 13.99 -18.79
C PHE A 143 -1.39 15.19 -19.71
N ASP A 144 -2.41 15.11 -20.57
CA ASP A 144 -2.79 16.18 -21.49
C ASP A 144 -3.76 17.19 -20.86
N TYR A 145 -4.65 16.73 -19.99
CA TYR A 145 -5.70 17.52 -19.35
C TYR A 145 -6.10 16.90 -17.99
N PRO A 146 -6.66 17.69 -17.07
CA PRO A 146 -7.20 17.18 -15.81
C PRO A 146 -8.47 16.36 -16.02
N GLU A 147 -8.78 15.48 -15.08
CA GLU A 147 -10.10 14.86 -15.00
C GLU A 147 -11.07 15.78 -14.25
N ASP A 148 -12.31 15.89 -14.75
CA ASP A 148 -13.32 16.82 -14.23
C ASP A 148 -13.76 16.47 -12.79
N PHE A 149 -13.99 15.18 -12.54
CA PHE A 149 -14.56 14.67 -11.29
C PHE A 149 -13.58 13.81 -10.50
N ALA A 150 -12.28 14.01 -10.71
CA ALA A 150 -11.23 13.32 -9.96
C ALA A 150 -10.05 14.26 -9.66
N LEU A 151 -9.37 13.95 -8.57
CA LEU A 151 -8.07 14.54 -8.23
C LEU A 151 -7.26 13.47 -7.48
N PRO A 152 -6.74 12.46 -8.19
CA PRO A 152 -6.05 11.33 -7.58
C PRO A 152 -4.80 11.78 -6.83
N VAL A 153 -4.46 11.00 -5.80
CA VAL A 153 -3.23 11.16 -5.04
C VAL A 153 -2.07 10.59 -5.84
N TRP A 154 -1.01 11.38 -5.97
CA TRP A 154 0.23 11.02 -6.60
C TRP A 154 1.23 10.57 -5.52
N THR A 155 1.38 9.25 -5.40
CA THR A 155 2.12 8.62 -4.30
C THR A 155 3.62 8.45 -4.56
N MET A 156 4.15 8.92 -5.69
CA MET A 156 5.58 8.75 -6.03
C MET A 156 6.42 9.87 -5.40
N ARG A 157 6.39 9.90 -4.06
CA ARG A 157 7.23 10.72 -3.19
C ARG A 157 7.90 9.80 -2.18
N TRP A 158 9.21 9.94 -2.00
CA TRP A 158 10.02 9.09 -1.13
C TRP A 158 11.22 9.87 -0.65
N ASP A 159 11.69 9.60 0.56
CA ASP A 159 13.05 9.98 0.97
C ASP A 159 14.01 8.97 0.32
N LEU A 160 14.52 9.27 -0.88
CA LEU A 160 15.30 8.32 -1.66
C LEU A 160 16.75 8.29 -1.19
N ASP A 161 17.29 9.40 -0.67
CA ASP A 161 18.69 9.51 -0.26
C ASP A 161 18.89 9.52 1.26
N GLY A 162 17.81 9.40 2.04
CA GLY A 162 17.85 9.27 3.49
C GLY A 162 18.11 10.58 4.22
N ASP A 163 17.85 11.73 3.59
CA ASP A 163 18.08 13.05 4.17
C ASP A 163 16.90 13.59 5.01
N GLY A 164 15.80 12.82 5.06
CA GLY A 164 14.56 13.16 5.77
C GLY A 164 13.61 14.07 4.97
N LEU A 165 13.99 14.52 3.77
CA LEU A 165 13.15 15.30 2.88
C LEU A 165 12.66 14.41 1.72
N PRO A 166 11.37 14.49 1.34
CA PRO A 166 10.87 13.68 0.25
C PRO A 166 11.32 14.21 -1.12
N GLU A 167 11.98 13.36 -1.91
CA GLU A 167 12.05 13.49 -3.36
C GLU A 167 10.69 13.25 -4.01
N LEU A 168 10.50 13.91 -5.15
CA LEU A 168 9.25 13.91 -5.87
C LEU A 168 9.45 13.48 -7.34
N LEU A 169 8.88 12.32 -7.69
CA LEU A 169 9.06 11.70 -9.00
C LEU A 169 7.89 12.03 -9.94
N VAL A 170 8.08 13.04 -10.79
CA VAL A 170 7.06 13.64 -11.65
C VAL A 170 6.94 12.91 -12.99
N PRO A 171 5.78 12.37 -13.37
CA PRO A 171 5.61 11.73 -14.68
C PRO A 171 5.61 12.77 -15.81
N VAL A 172 6.49 12.55 -16.79
CA VAL A 172 6.67 13.37 -17.99
C VAL A 172 6.50 12.51 -19.26
N ARG A 173 6.47 13.13 -20.44
CA ARG A 173 6.16 12.41 -21.70
C ARG A 173 7.02 11.17 -21.98
N GLU A 174 8.28 11.19 -21.61
CA GLU A 174 9.25 10.12 -21.93
C GLU A 174 9.68 9.32 -20.69
N GLY A 175 9.01 9.48 -19.55
CA GLY A 175 9.40 8.83 -18.30
C GLY A 175 9.11 9.69 -17.08
N TYR A 176 10.14 9.96 -16.30
CA TYR A 176 10.01 10.67 -15.02
C TYR A 176 11.04 11.78 -14.88
N ALA A 177 10.68 12.87 -14.20
CA ALA A 177 11.60 13.89 -13.74
C ALA A 177 11.67 13.83 -12.21
N LEU A 178 12.87 13.72 -11.65
CA LEU A 178 13.08 13.73 -10.22
C LEU A 178 13.29 15.16 -9.73
N PHE A 179 12.50 15.56 -8.74
CA PHE A 179 12.62 16.82 -8.04
C PHE A 179 13.07 16.59 -6.61
N LYS A 180 14.05 17.37 -6.18
CA LYS A 180 14.72 17.25 -4.89
C LYS A 180 15.00 18.62 -4.30
N ARG A 181 15.01 18.72 -2.97
CA ARG A 181 15.62 19.85 -2.25
C ARG A 181 17.04 19.46 -1.89
N SER A 182 18.02 20.31 -2.15
CA SER A 182 19.40 20.06 -1.71
C SER A 182 19.61 20.29 -0.20
N GLY A 183 18.53 20.26 0.58
CA GLY A 183 18.50 20.52 2.02
C GLY A 183 17.34 21.43 2.46
N PRO A 184 17.12 21.59 3.78
CA PRO A 184 15.90 22.18 4.34
C PRO A 184 15.64 23.65 3.96
N LYS A 185 16.65 24.38 3.49
CA LYS A 185 16.48 25.79 3.06
C LYS A 185 16.45 25.95 1.53
N ALA A 186 16.68 24.87 0.79
CA ALA A 186 16.70 24.88 -0.66
C ALA A 186 15.28 24.74 -1.22
N SER A 187 14.97 25.47 -2.29
CA SER A 187 13.74 25.24 -3.05
C SER A 187 13.83 23.92 -3.81
N LEU A 188 12.68 23.27 -4.01
CA LEU A 188 12.54 22.08 -4.84
C LEU A 188 13.03 22.36 -6.27
N ALA A 189 13.92 21.53 -6.79
CA ALA A 189 14.49 21.68 -8.13
C ALA A 189 14.60 20.33 -8.84
N ARG A 190 14.51 20.33 -10.17
CA ARG A 190 14.70 19.12 -10.97
C ARG A 190 16.18 18.74 -10.99
N VAL A 191 16.48 17.53 -10.53
CA VAL A 191 17.86 16.99 -10.46
C VAL A 191 18.12 15.91 -11.50
N SER A 192 17.11 15.10 -11.84
CA SER A 192 17.27 13.98 -12.79
C SER A 192 16.09 13.86 -13.75
N THR A 193 16.29 13.14 -14.85
CA THR A 193 15.22 12.73 -15.77
C THR A 193 15.48 11.31 -16.21
N LEU A 194 14.58 10.39 -15.92
CA LEU A 194 14.67 8.97 -16.20
C LEU A 194 13.81 8.63 -17.41
N ARG A 195 14.36 7.97 -18.43
CA ARG A 195 13.63 7.57 -19.63
C ARG A 195 12.93 6.23 -19.42
N VAL A 196 11.62 6.29 -19.24
CA VAL A 196 10.73 5.13 -19.11
C VAL A 196 9.62 5.31 -20.14
N GLU A 197 9.84 4.76 -21.33
CA GLU A 197 8.91 4.97 -22.45
C GLU A 197 7.50 4.45 -22.11
N PRO A 198 6.46 5.28 -22.28
CA PRO A 198 5.10 4.84 -22.07
C PRO A 198 4.69 3.84 -23.15
N GLN A 199 3.92 2.84 -22.76
CA GLN A 199 3.26 1.96 -23.72
C GLN A 199 2.09 2.70 -24.35
N VAL A 200 2.15 2.93 -25.66
CA VAL A 200 1.07 3.54 -26.43
C VAL A 200 0.38 2.46 -27.27
N LYS A 201 -0.94 2.39 -27.14
CA LYS A 201 -1.79 1.53 -27.99
C LYS A 201 -2.77 2.41 -28.75
N PHE A 202 -2.83 2.21 -30.07
CA PHE A 202 -3.84 2.81 -30.94
C PHE A 202 -4.88 1.76 -31.30
N GLY A 203 -6.14 2.17 -31.42
CA GLY A 203 -7.18 1.29 -31.95
C GLY A 203 -8.53 1.99 -32.08
N PRO A 204 -9.49 1.38 -32.78
CA PRO A 204 -10.88 1.75 -32.58
C PRO A 204 -11.23 1.52 -31.11
N ALA A 205 -12.12 2.34 -30.54
CA ALA A 205 -12.75 1.96 -29.27
C ALA A 205 -13.41 0.58 -29.47
N PHE A 206 -13.48 -0.26 -28.44
CA PHE A 206 -14.32 -1.46 -28.44
C PHE A 206 -15.81 -1.07 -28.46
N GLU A 207 -16.23 -0.24 -29.40
CA GLU A 207 -17.60 0.26 -29.48
C GLU A 207 -17.96 0.50 -30.95
N THR A 208 -19.17 0.04 -31.28
CA THR A 208 -19.81 0.06 -32.60
C THR A 208 -19.75 1.42 -33.30
N ASP A 209 -19.91 1.44 -34.63
CA ASP A 209 -20.05 2.63 -35.49
C ASP A 209 -20.98 3.74 -34.94
N LEU A 210 -21.90 3.39 -34.03
CA LEU A 210 -22.88 4.28 -33.39
C LEU A 210 -22.29 5.36 -32.47
N LEU A 211 -21.05 5.23 -31.96
CA LEU A 211 -20.46 6.24 -31.06
C LEU A 211 -19.58 7.28 -31.76
N GLY A 212 -19.42 7.18 -33.08
CA GLY A 212 -18.66 8.17 -33.87
C GLY A 212 -17.17 8.29 -33.49
N ARG A 213 -16.61 7.33 -32.75
CA ARG A 213 -15.20 7.31 -32.35
C ARG A 213 -14.34 6.73 -33.48
N PHE A 214 -13.58 7.57 -34.17
CA PHE A 214 -12.72 7.16 -35.29
C PHE A 214 -11.33 6.66 -34.85
N LEU A 215 -10.77 7.21 -33.77
CA LEU A 215 -9.44 6.88 -33.27
C LEU A 215 -9.38 7.01 -31.75
N SER A 216 -8.86 5.99 -31.08
CA SER A 216 -8.51 6.05 -29.66
C SER A 216 -7.01 5.78 -29.47
N SER A 217 -6.41 6.47 -28.50
CA SER A 217 -5.05 6.22 -28.04
C SER A 217 -5.08 6.02 -26.53
N THR A 218 -4.34 5.03 -26.06
CA THR A 218 -4.13 4.83 -24.62
C THR A 218 -2.64 4.76 -24.35
N SER A 219 -2.16 5.71 -23.54
CA SER A 219 -0.78 5.75 -23.04
C SER A 219 -0.74 5.24 -21.61
N ARG A 220 0.17 4.33 -21.31
CA ARG A 220 0.41 3.81 -19.95
C ARG A 220 1.87 3.98 -19.59
N LEU A 221 2.14 4.83 -18.61
CA LEU A 221 3.47 4.95 -18.01
C LEU A 221 3.67 3.83 -16.99
N ARG A 222 4.86 3.25 -16.97
CA ARG A 222 5.19 2.17 -16.03
C ARG A 222 5.57 2.77 -14.69
N ARG A 223 4.95 2.32 -13.61
CA ARG A 223 5.32 2.71 -12.24
C ARG A 223 6.77 2.33 -11.95
N LEU A 224 7.49 3.23 -11.29
CA LEU A 224 8.80 2.96 -10.69
C LEU A 224 8.62 2.46 -9.26
N VAL A 225 9.46 1.52 -8.85
CA VAL A 225 9.58 1.01 -7.48
C VAL A 225 10.93 1.48 -6.93
N ALA A 226 10.96 1.88 -5.66
CA ALA A 226 12.19 2.24 -4.95
C ALA A 226 12.68 1.04 -4.13
N ALA A 227 13.91 0.61 -4.32
CA ALA A 227 14.53 -0.52 -3.61
C ALA A 227 16.05 -0.52 -3.81
N ASP A 228 16.84 -0.99 -2.84
CA ASP A 228 18.30 -1.17 -2.99
C ASP A 228 18.60 -2.46 -3.79
N VAL A 229 18.80 -2.34 -5.10
CA VAL A 229 18.98 -3.50 -6.00
C VAL A 229 20.43 -3.76 -6.38
N ASN A 230 21.36 -3.04 -5.76
CA ASN A 230 22.80 -3.25 -5.93
C ASN A 230 23.55 -3.34 -4.59
N ALA A 231 22.83 -3.46 -3.48
CA ALA A 231 23.34 -3.67 -2.13
C ALA A 231 24.25 -2.54 -1.63
N ASP A 232 24.02 -1.30 -2.06
CA ASP A 232 24.89 -0.17 -1.73
C ASP A 232 24.35 0.76 -0.63
N GLY A 233 23.22 0.38 -0.03
CA GLY A 233 22.53 1.06 1.05
C GLY A 233 21.71 2.26 0.61
N ARG A 234 21.53 2.50 -0.70
CA ARG A 234 20.69 3.59 -1.24
C ARG A 234 19.52 3.02 -2.03
N LEU A 235 18.40 3.73 -2.01
CA LEU A 235 17.23 3.33 -2.79
C LEU A 235 17.44 3.66 -4.27
N ASP A 236 17.46 2.62 -5.10
CA ASP A 236 17.45 2.73 -6.56
C ASP A 236 16.02 2.84 -7.09
N LEU A 237 15.88 3.14 -8.39
CA LEU A 237 14.58 3.15 -9.06
C LEU A 237 14.51 2.07 -10.12
N VAL A 238 13.45 1.25 -10.07
CA VAL A 238 13.30 0.08 -10.94
C VAL A 238 11.99 0.13 -11.72
N ALA A 239 12.06 -0.12 -13.03
CA ALA A 239 10.89 -0.32 -13.89
C ALA A 239 10.87 -1.72 -14.50
N TYR A 240 9.72 -2.40 -14.48
CA TYR A 240 9.55 -3.62 -15.26
C TYR A 240 9.38 -3.31 -16.76
N ARG A 241 10.41 -3.55 -17.58
CA ARG A 241 10.46 -3.31 -19.03
C ARG A 241 11.26 -4.42 -19.71
N GLY A 242 11.01 -4.68 -21.00
CA GLY A 242 11.83 -5.62 -21.77
C GLY A 242 11.79 -7.08 -21.29
N LYS A 243 10.79 -7.45 -20.46
CA LYS A 243 10.73 -8.74 -19.72
C LYS A 243 11.78 -8.87 -18.61
N GLY A 244 12.35 -7.76 -18.19
CA GLY A 244 13.33 -7.66 -17.10
C GLY A 244 13.12 -6.40 -16.29
N LEU A 245 14.18 -5.99 -15.59
CA LEU A 245 14.17 -4.84 -14.70
C LEU A 245 15.13 -3.78 -15.24
N ALA A 246 14.59 -2.63 -15.65
CA ALA A 246 15.38 -1.44 -15.92
C ALA A 246 15.75 -0.81 -14.57
N ARG A 247 17.01 -0.99 -14.15
CA ARG A 247 17.55 -0.51 -12.86
C ARG A 247 18.26 0.83 -13.09
N PHE A 248 17.78 1.88 -12.43
CA PHE A 248 18.41 3.20 -12.41
C PHE A 248 19.07 3.37 -11.05
N LEU A 249 20.39 3.25 -11.00
CA LEU A 249 21.14 3.23 -9.76
C LEU A 249 21.35 4.65 -9.23
N GLN A 250 21.10 4.84 -7.94
CA GLN A 250 21.24 6.13 -7.30
C GLN A 250 22.71 6.50 -7.13
N ARG A 251 23.08 7.69 -7.61
CA ARG A 251 24.43 8.24 -7.44
C ARG A 251 24.59 8.84 -6.04
N SER A 252 25.83 9.03 -5.61
CA SER A 252 26.14 9.55 -4.26
C SER A 252 25.60 10.96 -3.97
N ASP A 253 25.15 11.70 -4.98
CA ASP A 253 24.51 13.01 -4.84
C ASP A 253 22.95 12.94 -4.86
N GLY A 254 22.38 11.73 -4.88
CA GLY A 254 20.95 11.47 -5.00
C GLY A 254 20.40 11.63 -6.42
N SER A 255 21.26 11.80 -7.44
CA SER A 255 20.85 11.83 -8.84
C SER A 255 20.69 10.43 -9.44
N PHE A 256 19.99 10.35 -10.57
CA PHE A 256 19.77 9.12 -11.33
C PHE A 256 20.15 9.34 -12.81
N PRO A 257 20.69 8.32 -13.48
CA PRO A 257 20.99 8.42 -14.90
C PRO A 257 19.72 8.47 -15.76
N GLN A 258 19.87 8.98 -16.98
CA GLN A 258 18.74 9.09 -17.90
C GLN A 258 18.31 7.74 -18.49
N GLN A 259 19.27 6.86 -18.74
CA GLN A 259 19.02 5.47 -19.14
C GLN A 259 19.29 4.58 -17.93
N PRO A 260 18.66 3.40 -17.84
CA PRO A 260 18.98 2.46 -16.78
C PRO A 260 20.44 2.02 -16.92
N ASP A 261 21.11 1.80 -15.79
CA ASP A 261 22.48 1.26 -15.77
C ASP A 261 22.46 -0.23 -16.17
N ARG A 262 21.36 -0.93 -15.88
CA ARG A 262 21.13 -2.36 -16.20
C ARG A 262 19.70 -2.62 -16.66
N GLU A 263 19.54 -3.52 -17.63
CA GLU A 263 18.21 -3.90 -18.15
C GLU A 263 18.22 -5.34 -18.71
N GLU A 264 18.65 -6.29 -17.89
CA GLU A 264 18.66 -7.69 -18.28
C GLU A 264 17.27 -8.32 -18.12
N PRO A 265 16.82 -9.16 -19.08
CA PRO A 265 15.62 -9.99 -18.91
C PRO A 265 15.77 -10.97 -17.75
N LEU A 266 14.68 -11.23 -17.02
CA LEU A 266 14.66 -12.23 -15.97
C LEU A 266 14.37 -13.62 -16.56
N ALA A 267 15.17 -14.62 -16.17
CA ALA A 267 14.99 -16.02 -16.54
C ALA A 267 13.62 -16.56 -16.09
N VAL A 268 13.18 -16.23 -14.87
CA VAL A 268 11.87 -16.68 -14.34
C VAL A 268 10.69 -16.23 -15.23
N VAL A 269 10.81 -15.05 -15.84
CA VAL A 269 9.81 -14.51 -16.78
C VAL A 269 9.88 -15.23 -18.12
N ALA A 270 11.07 -15.51 -18.62
CA ALA A 270 11.27 -16.24 -19.87
C ALA A 270 10.72 -17.68 -19.78
N ASP A 271 10.98 -18.38 -18.67
CA ASP A 271 10.54 -19.75 -18.43
C ASP A 271 9.03 -19.89 -18.35
N ALA A 272 8.36 -18.96 -17.66
CA ALA A 272 6.91 -18.96 -17.61
C ALA A 272 6.26 -18.76 -18.99
N GLN A 273 6.85 -17.90 -19.83
CA GLN A 273 6.38 -17.71 -21.21
C GLN A 273 6.59 -18.95 -22.07
N ALA A 274 7.68 -19.69 -21.88
CA ALA A 274 7.93 -20.93 -22.59
C ALA A 274 6.92 -22.02 -22.21
N GLN A 275 6.57 -22.12 -20.92
CA GLN A 275 5.55 -23.05 -20.43
C GLN A 275 4.15 -22.73 -20.96
N GLY A 276 3.76 -21.45 -20.96
CA GLY A 276 2.47 -21.03 -21.53
C GLY A 276 2.30 -21.34 -23.03
N LYS A 277 3.41 -21.49 -23.78
CA LYS A 277 3.39 -21.87 -25.19
C LYS A 277 3.33 -23.39 -25.44
N ARG A 278 3.62 -24.21 -24.42
CA ARG A 278 3.66 -25.68 -24.54
C ARG A 278 2.32 -26.36 -24.22
N GLY A 279 1.34 -25.65 -23.68
CA GLY A 279 -0.01 -26.18 -23.51
C GLY A 279 -0.64 -26.45 -24.88
N GLU A 280 -1.05 -27.69 -25.14
CA GLU A 280 -1.74 -28.09 -26.37
C GLU A 280 -3.19 -27.59 -26.34
N GLY A 281 -3.39 -26.27 -26.52
CA GLY A 281 -4.73 -25.69 -26.57
C GLY A 281 -4.69 -24.17 -26.70
N THR A 282 -5.75 -23.58 -27.27
CA THR A 282 -5.93 -22.13 -27.42
C THR A 282 -6.12 -21.38 -26.09
N GLU A 283 -5.97 -22.04 -24.93
CA GLU A 283 -6.39 -21.56 -23.60
C GLU A 283 -5.32 -21.72 -22.49
N ALA A 284 -4.06 -22.00 -22.84
CA ALA A 284 -2.96 -22.05 -21.88
C ALA A 284 -2.68 -20.68 -21.26
N PHE A 285 -2.81 -20.58 -19.94
CA PHE A 285 -2.59 -19.38 -19.14
C PHE A 285 -1.24 -19.46 -18.44
N ALA A 286 -0.42 -18.45 -18.61
CA ALA A 286 0.82 -18.25 -17.86
C ALA A 286 0.99 -16.76 -17.56
N ASN A 287 1.02 -16.42 -16.27
CA ASN A 287 1.22 -15.07 -15.78
C ASN A 287 2.30 -15.07 -14.72
N VAL A 288 3.21 -14.09 -14.78
CA VAL A 288 4.22 -13.83 -13.74
C VAL A 288 4.07 -12.39 -13.30
N ARG A 289 3.86 -12.21 -12.00
CA ARG A 289 3.90 -10.90 -11.34
C ARG A 289 5.18 -10.85 -10.49
N LEU A 290 5.80 -9.68 -10.45
CA LEU A 290 7.09 -9.48 -9.79
C LEU A 290 6.94 -8.47 -8.66
N GLY A 291 7.66 -8.69 -7.57
CA GLY A 291 7.81 -7.78 -6.44
C GLY A 291 9.28 -7.66 -6.03
N LEU A 292 9.62 -6.56 -5.36
CA LEU A 292 10.92 -6.34 -4.73
C LEU A 292 10.67 -5.96 -3.27
N ALA A 293 11.36 -6.63 -2.35
CA ALA A 293 11.31 -6.34 -0.91
C ALA A 293 12.49 -7.01 -0.21
N ASP A 294 12.94 -6.45 0.91
CA ASP A 294 13.91 -7.10 1.80
C ASP A 294 13.16 -8.10 2.69
N VAL A 295 13.08 -9.36 2.25
CA VAL A 295 12.28 -10.39 2.92
C VAL A 295 13.02 -10.95 4.14
N ASN A 296 14.35 -10.97 4.13
CA ASN A 296 15.15 -11.55 5.21
C ASN A 296 15.71 -10.52 6.22
N GLY A 297 15.48 -9.22 6.00
CA GLY A 297 15.90 -8.13 6.86
C GLY A 297 17.39 -7.81 6.76
N ASP A 298 18.05 -8.14 5.65
CA ASP A 298 19.48 -7.92 5.46
C ASP A 298 19.83 -6.61 4.74
N GLY A 299 18.81 -5.80 4.43
CA GLY A 299 18.92 -4.50 3.80
C GLY A 299 18.98 -4.53 2.28
N ARG A 300 18.90 -5.70 1.63
CA ARG A 300 18.96 -5.84 0.17
C ARG A 300 17.61 -6.18 -0.43
N ALA A 301 17.36 -5.79 -1.67
CA ALA A 301 16.10 -6.08 -2.33
C ALA A 301 16.05 -7.51 -2.89
N ASP A 302 15.25 -8.37 -2.27
CA ASP A 302 14.95 -9.71 -2.76
C ASP A 302 13.90 -9.67 -3.88
N LEU A 303 13.96 -10.66 -4.78
CA LEU A 303 13.00 -10.82 -5.87
C LEU A 303 11.89 -11.78 -5.48
N LEU A 304 10.65 -11.31 -5.58
CA LEU A 304 9.45 -12.14 -5.46
C LEU A 304 8.84 -12.36 -6.84
N ALA A 305 8.50 -13.62 -7.17
CA ALA A 305 7.80 -13.95 -8.40
C ALA A 305 6.56 -14.81 -8.13
N THR A 306 5.38 -14.25 -8.40
CA THR A 306 4.11 -14.99 -8.34
C THR A 306 3.75 -15.49 -9.73
N LYS A 307 3.94 -16.80 -9.94
CA LYS A 307 3.73 -17.48 -11.22
C LYS A 307 2.44 -18.29 -11.20
N THR A 308 1.45 -17.92 -12.00
CA THR A 308 0.21 -18.69 -12.18
C THR A 308 0.19 -19.35 -13.54
N VAL A 309 0.01 -20.67 -13.56
CA VAL A 309 -0.05 -21.49 -14.78
C VAL A 309 -1.26 -22.43 -14.77
N GLY A 310 -1.82 -22.73 -15.94
CA GLY A 310 -2.90 -23.71 -16.10
C GLY A 310 -3.70 -23.48 -17.37
N GLU A 311 -4.89 -24.06 -17.47
CA GLU A 311 -5.79 -23.92 -18.63
C GLU A 311 -7.08 -23.21 -18.20
N LEU A 312 -7.38 -22.07 -18.82
CA LEU A 312 -8.63 -21.35 -18.52
C LEU A 312 -9.83 -22.20 -18.96
N GLY A 313 -10.93 -22.17 -18.21
CA GLY A 313 -12.18 -22.84 -18.58
C GLY A 313 -12.28 -24.32 -18.22
N LEU A 314 -11.17 -24.98 -17.87
CA LEU A 314 -11.18 -26.32 -17.27
C LEU A 314 -11.16 -26.24 -15.75
N PHE A 315 -11.98 -27.07 -15.11
CA PHE A 315 -12.07 -27.13 -13.65
C PHE A 315 -10.71 -27.48 -13.03
N GLU A 316 -10.30 -26.71 -12.02
CA GLU A 316 -9.19 -27.03 -11.11
C GLU A 316 -7.79 -27.18 -11.73
N THR A 317 -7.50 -26.56 -12.88
CA THR A 317 -6.17 -26.67 -13.52
C THR A 317 -5.19 -25.57 -13.07
N LEU A 318 -5.69 -24.39 -12.68
CA LEU A 318 -4.84 -23.26 -12.30
C LEU A 318 -4.04 -23.58 -11.03
N ARG A 319 -2.74 -23.34 -11.08
CA ARG A 319 -1.80 -23.47 -9.97
C ARG A 319 -0.97 -22.19 -9.90
N THR A 320 -0.74 -21.73 -8.68
CA THR A 320 0.15 -20.59 -8.43
C THR A 320 1.38 -21.06 -7.67
N GLN A 321 2.55 -20.58 -8.06
CA GLN A 321 3.79 -20.73 -7.33
C GLN A 321 4.22 -19.34 -6.87
N GLN A 322 4.47 -19.18 -5.58
CA GLN A 322 5.21 -18.04 -5.05
C GLN A 322 6.67 -18.45 -4.94
N LEU A 323 7.54 -17.70 -5.60
CA LEU A 323 8.99 -17.89 -5.60
C LEU A 323 9.63 -16.69 -4.88
N VAL A 324 10.62 -16.96 -4.04
CA VAL A 324 11.45 -15.93 -3.40
C VAL A 324 12.90 -16.23 -3.73
N PHE A 325 13.63 -15.21 -4.19
CA PHE A 325 15.05 -15.25 -4.49
C PHE A 325 15.74 -14.18 -3.66
N LEU A 326 16.59 -14.59 -2.73
CA LEU A 326 17.36 -13.68 -1.89
C LEU A 326 18.47 -13.03 -2.71
N ALA A 327 18.71 -11.74 -2.47
CA ALA A 327 19.83 -11.04 -3.09
C ALA A 327 21.17 -11.44 -2.43
N ASP A 328 22.20 -11.68 -3.24
CA ASP A 328 23.57 -11.83 -2.75
C ASP A 328 24.22 -10.48 -2.37
N GLU A 329 25.49 -10.48 -1.97
CA GLU A 329 26.23 -9.28 -1.55
C GLU A 329 26.39 -8.26 -2.70
N GLU A 330 26.20 -8.67 -3.95
CA GLU A 330 26.25 -7.84 -5.14
C GLU A 330 24.86 -7.38 -5.64
N GLY A 331 23.78 -7.80 -4.98
CA GLY A 331 22.40 -7.49 -5.39
C GLY A 331 21.88 -8.35 -6.55
N GLU A 332 22.49 -9.52 -6.79
CA GLU A 332 22.05 -10.47 -7.81
C GLU A 332 21.22 -11.62 -7.21
N TRP A 333 20.40 -12.26 -8.06
CA TRP A 333 19.52 -13.36 -7.67
C TRP A 333 19.87 -14.62 -8.45
N ASP A 334 19.99 -15.77 -7.77
CA ASP A 334 20.09 -17.08 -8.43
C ASP A 334 18.70 -17.51 -8.95
N GLU A 335 18.34 -17.03 -10.14
CA GLU A 335 17.03 -17.33 -10.75
C GLU A 335 16.82 -18.82 -11.08
N GLU A 336 17.86 -19.66 -11.04
CA GLU A 336 17.74 -21.10 -11.24
C GLU A 336 17.33 -21.83 -9.96
N HIS A 337 17.69 -21.28 -8.79
CA HIS A 337 17.51 -21.91 -7.48
C HIS A 337 16.81 -20.96 -6.49
N PRO A 338 15.47 -20.85 -6.50
CA PRO A 338 14.73 -20.04 -5.53
C PRO A 338 14.97 -20.53 -4.09
N ASP A 339 15.19 -19.59 -3.17
CA ASP A 339 15.38 -19.84 -1.73
C ASP A 339 14.10 -20.31 -1.04
N ALA A 340 12.93 -19.91 -1.56
CA ALA A 340 11.64 -20.43 -1.11
C ALA A 340 10.68 -20.64 -2.28
N VAL A 341 9.93 -21.74 -2.23
CA VAL A 341 8.88 -22.09 -3.20
C VAL A 341 7.63 -22.53 -2.47
N ILE A 342 6.55 -21.77 -2.61
CA ILE A 342 5.24 -22.10 -2.05
C ILE A 342 4.28 -22.42 -3.19
N HIS A 343 3.62 -23.58 -3.09
CA HIS A 343 2.67 -24.05 -4.10
C HIS A 343 1.23 -23.86 -3.63
N LEU A 344 0.45 -23.11 -4.41
CA LEU A 344 -0.94 -22.84 -4.16
C LEU A 344 -1.84 -23.44 -5.24
N LYS A 345 -3.01 -23.92 -4.82
CA LYS A 345 -4.09 -24.29 -5.74
C LYS A 345 -4.82 -23.03 -6.19
N GLY A 346 -5.20 -22.92 -7.45
CA GLY A 346 -5.94 -21.77 -7.96
C GLY A 346 -5.07 -20.54 -8.20
N VAL A 347 -5.68 -19.37 -8.04
CA VAL A 347 -5.08 -18.05 -8.29
C VAL A 347 -4.87 -17.35 -6.95
N SER A 348 -3.73 -16.68 -6.84
CA SER A 348 -3.40 -15.79 -5.74
C SER A 348 -3.44 -14.34 -6.21
N ASP A 349 -3.70 -13.40 -5.30
CA ASP A 349 -3.40 -11.98 -5.52
C ASP A 349 -1.88 -11.73 -5.44
N ASP A 350 -1.47 -10.46 -5.39
CA ASP A 350 -0.09 -10.12 -5.06
C ASP A 350 0.19 -10.44 -3.57
N PRO A 351 1.37 -11.01 -3.26
CA PRO A 351 1.75 -11.32 -1.88
C PRO A 351 1.76 -10.06 -1.02
N VAL A 352 1.39 -10.22 0.25
CA VAL A 352 1.55 -9.15 1.25
C VAL A 352 2.68 -9.57 2.18
N LEU A 353 3.69 -8.70 2.27
CA LEU A 353 4.78 -8.83 3.23
C LEU A 353 4.50 -7.88 4.39
N LEU A 354 4.51 -8.41 5.60
CA LEU A 354 4.25 -7.67 6.82
C LEU A 354 4.86 -8.42 8.00
N ASP A 355 5.36 -7.69 9.00
CA ASP A 355 5.72 -8.28 10.30
C ASP A 355 4.42 -8.56 11.07
N TRP A 356 4.02 -9.84 11.13
CA TRP A 356 2.72 -10.24 11.67
C TRP A 356 2.75 -10.39 13.19
N ASP A 357 3.88 -10.84 13.73
CA ASP A 357 4.05 -11.11 15.17
C ASP A 357 4.93 -10.10 15.91
N GLY A 358 5.45 -9.09 15.21
CA GLY A 358 6.26 -8.02 15.79
C GLY A 358 7.70 -8.44 16.06
N ASP A 359 8.19 -9.52 15.42
CA ASP A 359 9.56 -10.02 15.60
C ASP A 359 10.62 -9.26 14.76
N GLY A 360 10.17 -8.29 13.96
CA GLY A 360 10.99 -7.44 13.11
C GLY A 360 11.33 -8.05 11.75
N LYS A 361 10.82 -9.26 11.44
CA LYS A 361 11.00 -9.90 10.13
C LYS A 361 9.71 -9.87 9.33
N LEU A 362 9.82 -9.96 8.00
CA LEU A 362 8.64 -9.89 7.13
C LEU A 362 8.04 -11.29 6.90
N ASP A 363 6.86 -11.50 7.44
CA ASP A 363 6.04 -12.66 7.15
C ASP A 363 5.34 -12.52 5.80
N LEU A 364 4.98 -13.67 5.23
CA LEU A 364 4.33 -13.73 3.92
C LEU A 364 2.86 -14.14 4.06
N VAL A 365 1.96 -13.27 3.59
CA VAL A 365 0.53 -13.58 3.46
C VAL A 365 0.16 -13.79 2.00
N LEU A 366 -0.40 -14.96 1.71
CA LEU A 366 -0.90 -15.32 0.39
C LEU A 366 -2.41 -15.59 0.43
N SER A 367 -3.10 -15.19 -0.64
CA SER A 367 -4.50 -15.59 -0.87
C SER A 367 -4.58 -16.71 -1.90
N SER A 368 -5.65 -17.49 -1.86
CA SER A 368 -5.92 -18.54 -2.85
C SER A 368 -7.42 -18.63 -3.08
N TYR A 369 -7.81 -18.50 -4.35
CA TYR A 369 -9.18 -18.65 -4.76
C TYR A 369 -9.29 -19.24 -6.16
N ARG A 370 -10.49 -19.74 -6.47
CA ARG A 370 -10.80 -20.41 -7.72
C ARG A 370 -11.34 -19.43 -8.77
N MET A 371 -10.59 -19.24 -9.86
CA MET A 371 -10.96 -18.29 -10.91
C MET A 371 -12.13 -18.73 -11.79
N ASP A 372 -12.37 -20.05 -11.93
CA ASP A 372 -13.46 -20.62 -12.73
C ASP A 372 -14.87 -20.23 -12.21
N MET A 373 -14.98 -19.89 -10.92
CA MET A 373 -16.21 -19.34 -10.34
C MET A 373 -16.56 -17.95 -10.89
N PHE A 374 -15.57 -17.14 -11.31
CA PHE A 374 -15.82 -15.82 -11.91
C PHE A 374 -16.32 -15.91 -13.35
N SER A 375 -15.76 -16.83 -14.14
CA SER A 375 -16.18 -17.00 -15.54
C SER A 375 -17.63 -17.48 -15.68
N ASN A 376 -18.17 -18.09 -14.62
CA ASN A 376 -19.48 -18.73 -14.61
C ASN A 376 -20.40 -18.21 -13.50
N VAL A 377 -20.21 -17.00 -12.95
CA VAL A 377 -21.03 -16.47 -11.83
C VAL A 377 -22.54 -16.62 -12.10
N ARG A 378 -22.98 -16.41 -13.34
CA ARG A 378 -24.40 -16.58 -13.76
C ARG A 378 -24.92 -18.03 -13.72
N ARG A 379 -24.04 -19.02 -13.66
CA ARG A 379 -24.32 -20.46 -13.61
C ARG A 379 -23.81 -21.10 -12.32
N ALA A 380 -23.24 -20.32 -11.40
CA ALA A 380 -22.73 -20.83 -10.14
C ALA A 380 -23.90 -21.43 -9.34
N VAL A 381 -23.70 -22.66 -8.88
CA VAL A 381 -24.68 -23.35 -8.03
C VAL A 381 -24.64 -22.77 -6.60
N THR A 382 -23.52 -22.18 -6.21
CA THR A 382 -23.29 -21.54 -4.90
C THR A 382 -23.47 -20.03 -4.99
N GLU A 383 -23.98 -19.41 -3.92
CA GLU A 383 -24.13 -17.95 -3.79
C GLU A 383 -22.86 -17.26 -3.24
N THR A 384 -21.92 -18.06 -2.72
CA THR A 384 -20.64 -17.61 -2.14
C THR A 384 -19.45 -18.31 -2.79
N MET A 385 -18.27 -17.72 -2.59
CA MET A 385 -16.96 -18.26 -2.90
C MET A 385 -16.08 -18.18 -1.67
N THR A 386 -15.35 -19.26 -1.40
CA THR A 386 -14.30 -19.29 -0.38
C THR A 386 -13.00 -18.70 -0.93
N ILE A 387 -12.40 -17.79 -0.17
CA ILE A 387 -11.01 -17.34 -0.35
C ILE A 387 -10.21 -17.81 0.84
N SER A 388 -9.18 -18.62 0.60
CA SER A 388 -8.27 -19.07 1.65
C SER A 388 -7.10 -18.09 1.76
N TYR A 389 -6.83 -17.61 2.97
CA TYR A 389 -5.65 -16.82 3.32
C TYR A 389 -4.69 -17.69 4.11
N MET A 390 -3.40 -17.59 3.78
CA MET A 390 -2.34 -18.39 4.36
C MET A 390 -1.22 -17.46 4.82
N ILE A 391 -0.86 -17.53 6.09
CA ILE A 391 0.20 -16.76 6.71
C ILE A 391 1.40 -17.69 6.92
N PHE A 392 2.54 -17.33 6.36
CA PHE A 392 3.81 -18.04 6.49
C PHE A 392 4.74 -17.16 7.32
N ARG A 393 4.93 -17.54 8.60
CA ARG A 393 5.80 -16.79 9.50
C ARG A 393 7.29 -17.08 9.31
N GLN A 394 8.12 -16.08 9.51
CA GLN A 394 9.57 -16.15 9.31
C GLN A 394 10.33 -16.52 10.61
N GLY A 395 10.46 -17.82 10.89
CA GLY A 395 11.27 -18.40 11.98
C GLY A 395 10.64 -19.66 12.60
N SER A 396 11.30 -20.58 13.34
CA SER A 396 12.64 -20.72 13.94
C SER A 396 13.36 -22.03 13.52
N THR A 397 12.88 -22.71 12.48
CA THR A 397 13.48 -23.94 11.93
C THR A 397 14.15 -23.65 10.58
N SER A 398 15.17 -24.42 10.22
CA SER A 398 16.05 -24.17 9.07
C SER A 398 15.31 -23.92 7.75
N GLY A 399 15.29 -22.68 7.27
CA GLY A 399 14.70 -22.24 6.00
C GLY A 399 14.21 -20.78 6.07
N LEU A 400 14.04 -20.12 4.92
CA LEU A 400 13.54 -18.73 4.85
C LEU A 400 12.06 -18.66 5.26
N LEU A 401 11.23 -19.54 4.68
CA LEU A 401 9.80 -19.68 4.98
C LEU A 401 9.46 -21.17 5.16
N PRO A 402 8.47 -21.52 6.00
CA PRO A 402 8.01 -22.90 6.14
C PRO A 402 7.30 -23.39 4.88
N ALA A 403 7.30 -24.71 4.68
CA ALA A 403 6.64 -25.34 3.52
C ALA A 403 5.11 -25.32 3.60
N GLU A 404 4.57 -25.31 4.82
CA GLU A 404 3.14 -25.22 5.12
C GLU A 404 2.87 -23.90 5.85
N PRO A 405 1.68 -23.30 5.70
CA PRO A 405 1.35 -22.06 6.39
C PRO A 405 1.30 -22.26 7.91
N SER A 406 1.78 -21.27 8.64
CA SER A 406 1.67 -21.18 10.10
C SER A 406 0.22 -20.97 10.54
N LEU A 407 -0.57 -20.27 9.72
CA LEU A 407 -2.02 -20.08 9.92
C LEU A 407 -2.75 -20.07 8.58
N ALA A 408 -3.91 -20.73 8.53
CA ALA A 408 -4.81 -20.69 7.38
C ALA A 408 -6.22 -20.28 7.81
N LEU A 409 -6.84 -19.39 7.04
CA LEU A 409 -8.17 -18.85 7.28
C LEU A 409 -9.00 -18.90 6.00
N ASP A 410 -10.30 -19.18 6.13
CA ASP A 410 -11.23 -19.14 5.01
C ASP A 410 -12.22 -17.97 5.17
N ALA A 411 -12.38 -17.20 4.11
CA ALA A 411 -13.38 -16.14 4.00
C ALA A 411 -14.46 -16.54 2.99
N GLU A 412 -15.71 -16.59 3.44
CA GLU A 412 -16.88 -16.76 2.56
C GLU A 412 -17.33 -15.41 2.00
N VAL A 413 -17.17 -15.23 0.69
CA VAL A 413 -17.49 -13.98 -0.01
C VAL A 413 -18.71 -14.18 -0.91
N PRO A 414 -19.79 -13.40 -0.75
CA PRO A 414 -20.94 -13.47 -1.65
C PRO A 414 -20.56 -13.10 -3.09
N LEU A 415 -20.97 -13.90 -4.07
CA LEU A 415 -20.65 -13.65 -5.49
C LEU A 415 -21.18 -12.30 -5.99
N SER A 416 -22.29 -11.82 -5.43
CA SER A 416 -22.87 -10.49 -5.73
C SER A 416 -21.96 -9.32 -5.34
N GLN A 417 -21.05 -9.52 -4.38
CA GLN A 417 -20.03 -8.53 -4.02
C GLN A 417 -18.86 -8.54 -5.01
N LEU A 418 -18.64 -9.66 -5.71
CA LEU A 418 -17.55 -9.84 -6.68
C LEU A 418 -17.84 -9.18 -8.04
N GLU A 419 -19.11 -9.13 -8.45
CA GLU A 419 -19.54 -8.51 -9.71
C GLU A 419 -19.34 -6.97 -9.72
N ARG A 420 -19.06 -6.37 -8.56
CA ARG A 420 -18.90 -4.92 -8.39
C ARG A 420 -17.41 -4.59 -8.29
N ARG A 421 -16.88 -3.82 -9.25
CA ARG A 421 -15.46 -3.41 -9.35
C ARG A 421 -14.86 -3.04 -7.98
N GLY A 422 -13.73 -3.64 -7.60
CA GLY A 422 -13.04 -3.31 -6.33
C GLY A 422 -11.93 -4.24 -5.81
N GLY A 423 -11.70 -5.43 -6.40
CA GLY A 423 -10.73 -6.39 -5.86
C GLY A 423 -11.22 -7.05 -4.56
N ILE A 424 -10.78 -8.27 -4.27
CA ILE A 424 -11.41 -9.11 -3.24
C ILE A 424 -10.42 -9.40 -2.14
N ARG A 425 -10.08 -8.36 -1.39
CA ARG A 425 -9.48 -8.55 -0.07
C ARG A 425 -10.61 -8.60 0.95
N ALA A 426 -11.10 -9.81 1.19
CA ALA A 426 -12.14 -10.10 2.19
C ALA A 426 -11.62 -9.90 3.62
N MET A 427 -10.31 -10.13 3.82
CA MET A 427 -9.59 -9.94 5.07
C MET A 427 -8.36 -9.06 4.83
N ILE A 428 -8.03 -8.26 5.84
CA ILE A 428 -6.84 -7.40 5.90
C ILE A 428 -6.10 -7.75 7.19
N PHE A 429 -4.79 -7.91 7.09
CA PHE A 429 -3.89 -8.32 8.18
C PHE A 429 -2.78 -7.30 8.45
N ALA A 430 -2.94 -6.07 7.96
CA ALA A 430 -1.88 -5.07 8.01
C ALA A 430 -1.92 -4.22 9.28
N ALA A 431 -3.02 -4.25 10.04
CA ALA A 431 -3.25 -3.35 11.17
C ALA A 431 -2.88 -4.02 12.49
N ASP A 432 -2.14 -3.32 13.34
CA ASP A 432 -2.04 -3.59 14.77
C ASP A 432 -2.91 -2.54 15.47
N VAL A 433 -4.21 -2.80 15.62
CA VAL A 433 -5.16 -1.76 16.06
C VAL A 433 -5.06 -1.52 17.56
N ASP A 434 -4.44 -2.41 18.34
CA ASP A 434 -4.30 -2.24 19.78
C ASP A 434 -2.85 -1.99 20.27
N GLY A 435 -1.89 -2.01 19.35
CA GLY A 435 -0.49 -1.67 19.58
C GLY A 435 0.27 -2.76 20.32
N ASP A 436 -0.14 -4.02 20.21
CA ASP A 436 0.50 -5.15 20.90
C ASP A 436 1.63 -5.82 20.12
N GLY A 437 1.88 -5.36 18.89
CA GLY A 437 2.87 -5.86 17.96
C GLY A 437 2.38 -7.02 17.09
N VAL A 438 1.20 -7.59 17.35
CA VAL A 438 0.61 -8.67 16.57
C VAL A 438 -0.50 -8.11 15.69
N ARG A 439 -0.47 -8.47 14.41
CA ARG A 439 -1.42 -7.91 13.45
C ARG A 439 -2.81 -8.53 13.58
N ASP A 440 -3.79 -7.64 13.62
CA ASP A 440 -5.21 -7.92 13.71
C ASP A 440 -5.83 -8.28 12.36
N ARG A 441 -6.95 -9.01 12.44
CA ARG A 441 -7.80 -9.29 11.29
C ARG A 441 -8.90 -8.25 11.19
N VAL A 442 -8.91 -7.50 10.11
CA VAL A 442 -10.04 -6.64 9.73
C VAL A 442 -10.79 -7.29 8.57
N ALA A 443 -12.07 -7.62 8.78
CA ALA A 443 -12.90 -8.28 7.78
C ALA A 443 -14.24 -7.58 7.60
N ARG A 444 -14.80 -7.67 6.39
CA ARG A 444 -16.15 -7.18 6.11
C ARG A 444 -17.16 -8.29 6.37
N ARG A 445 -18.16 -7.98 7.19
CA ARG A 445 -19.25 -8.89 7.52
C ARG A 445 -20.29 -8.93 6.39
N ALA A 446 -21.06 -10.01 6.32
CA ALA A 446 -22.09 -10.21 5.30
C ALA A 446 -23.21 -9.14 5.34
N ASP A 447 -23.48 -8.56 6.51
CA ASP A 447 -24.42 -7.46 6.70
C ASP A 447 -23.86 -6.08 6.28
N GLY A 448 -22.60 -6.04 5.86
CA GLY A 448 -21.90 -4.82 5.50
C GLY A 448 -21.30 -4.06 6.70
N GLY A 449 -21.33 -4.61 7.91
CA GLY A 449 -20.49 -4.11 9.00
C GLY A 449 -19.02 -4.50 8.84
N LEU A 450 -18.18 -4.04 9.77
CA LEU A 450 -16.83 -4.55 9.94
C LEU A 450 -16.72 -5.40 11.20
N GLU A 451 -15.79 -6.34 11.15
CA GLU A 451 -15.30 -7.09 12.28
C GLU A 451 -13.80 -6.82 12.38
N VAL A 452 -13.35 -6.48 13.59
CA VAL A 452 -11.94 -6.43 13.96
C VAL A 452 -11.72 -7.51 15.00
N VAL A 453 -10.76 -8.40 14.75
CA VAL A 453 -10.42 -9.51 15.66
C VAL A 453 -8.93 -9.42 15.97
N ARG A 454 -8.62 -9.41 17.27
CA ARG A 454 -7.25 -9.24 17.75
C ARG A 454 -6.36 -10.38 17.30
N GLY A 455 -5.15 -10.08 16.83
CA GLY A 455 -4.10 -11.06 16.66
C GLY A 455 -3.69 -11.69 18.00
N ARG A 456 -3.22 -12.94 17.99
CA ARG A 456 -2.64 -13.56 19.19
C ARG A 456 -1.53 -14.53 18.85
N LEU A 457 -0.57 -14.62 19.76
CA LEU A 457 0.52 -15.59 19.71
C LEU A 457 0.52 -16.40 21.02
N GLU A 458 -0.07 -17.59 21.02
CA GLU A 458 -0.16 -18.47 22.20
C GLU A 458 0.83 -19.63 22.05
N ASP A 459 1.77 -19.76 22.98
CA ASP A 459 2.83 -20.79 22.95
C ASP A 459 3.62 -20.86 21.63
N GLY A 460 3.71 -19.73 20.91
CA GLY A 460 4.37 -19.60 19.61
C GLY A 460 3.48 -19.91 18.40
N GLU A 461 2.23 -20.33 18.62
CA GLU A 461 1.25 -20.59 17.57
C GLU A 461 0.45 -19.31 17.25
N PRO A 462 0.41 -18.89 15.96
CA PRO A 462 -0.34 -17.71 15.55
C PRO A 462 -1.85 -17.99 15.50
N GLY A 463 -2.66 -16.99 15.86
CA GLY A 463 -4.10 -17.07 15.77
C GLY A 463 -4.79 -15.73 15.95
N PHE A 464 -6.11 -15.78 16.12
CA PHE A 464 -6.95 -14.62 16.44
C PHE A 464 -7.82 -14.90 17.66
N ASP A 465 -8.14 -13.87 18.45
CA ASP A 465 -9.09 -13.96 19.57
C ASP A 465 -10.55 -13.90 19.07
N GLU A 466 -11.05 -15.05 18.62
CA GLU A 466 -12.42 -15.19 18.12
C GLU A 466 -13.49 -15.05 19.22
N GLU A 467 -13.12 -15.01 20.50
CA GLU A 467 -14.07 -14.87 21.61
C GLU A 467 -14.53 -13.41 21.80
N HIS A 468 -13.68 -12.44 21.42
CA HIS A 468 -13.94 -11.02 21.67
C HIS A 468 -13.85 -10.12 20.43
N PRO A 469 -14.58 -10.41 19.34
CA PRO A 469 -14.56 -9.58 18.14
C PRO A 469 -15.18 -8.20 18.40
N VAL A 470 -14.60 -7.17 17.80
CA VAL A 470 -15.18 -5.81 17.79
C VAL A 470 -16.01 -5.63 16.52
N LEU A 471 -17.32 -5.46 16.70
CA LEU A 471 -18.26 -5.29 15.59
C LEU A 471 -18.58 -3.80 15.38
N LEU A 472 -18.27 -3.29 14.18
CA LEU A 472 -18.44 -1.87 13.85
C LEU A 472 -19.48 -1.69 12.75
N SER A 473 -20.45 -0.81 13.01
CA SER A 473 -21.48 -0.40 12.05
C SER A 473 -21.00 0.78 11.24
N VAL A 474 -20.08 0.54 10.29
CA VAL A 474 -19.70 1.54 9.29
C VAL A 474 -20.38 1.25 7.96
N GLY A 475 -20.70 2.33 7.25
CA GLY A 475 -21.24 2.24 5.90
C GLY A 475 -20.30 1.50 4.93
N ARG A 476 -20.78 1.30 3.71
CA ARG A 476 -19.95 0.75 2.64
C ARG A 476 -18.78 1.69 2.36
N ALA A 477 -17.57 1.16 2.43
CA ALA A 477 -16.33 1.85 2.16
C ALA A 477 -15.36 0.91 1.42
N ASN A 478 -14.32 1.49 0.82
CA ASN A 478 -13.18 0.71 0.33
C ASN A 478 -12.44 0.04 1.51
N PRO A 479 -11.58 -0.96 1.26
CA PRO A 479 -10.62 -1.43 2.25
C PRO A 479 -9.91 -0.25 2.92
N PRO A 480 -9.80 -0.21 4.27
CA PRO A 480 -9.17 0.89 4.96
C PRO A 480 -7.70 1.01 4.58
N ARG A 481 -7.21 2.24 4.59
CA ARG A 481 -5.78 2.48 4.77
C ARG A 481 -5.45 2.30 6.24
N VAL A 482 -4.33 1.65 6.51
CA VAL A 482 -3.85 1.35 7.85
C VAL A 482 -2.61 2.18 8.09
N ARG A 483 -2.59 2.94 9.19
CA ARG A 483 -1.43 3.73 9.59
C ARG A 483 -1.58 4.20 11.03
N ASP A 484 -0.54 4.03 11.83
CA ASP A 484 -0.32 4.78 13.06
C ASP A 484 -0.23 6.29 12.74
N LEU A 485 -1.27 7.04 13.11
CA LEU A 485 -1.35 8.48 12.85
C LEU A 485 -0.70 9.32 13.95
N ASP A 486 -0.31 8.74 15.09
CA ASP A 486 0.20 9.49 16.23
C ASP A 486 1.44 8.92 16.91
N GLY A 487 2.09 7.98 16.24
CA GLY A 487 3.31 7.35 16.72
C GLY A 487 3.10 6.58 18.00
N ASP A 488 1.87 6.15 18.30
CA ASP A 488 1.53 5.54 19.56
C ASP A 488 1.71 4.01 19.59
N GLY A 489 2.04 3.44 18.43
CA GLY A 489 2.21 2.01 18.21
C GLY A 489 0.93 1.30 17.75
N ALA A 490 -0.26 1.89 17.95
CA ALA A 490 -1.51 1.37 17.44
C ALA A 490 -1.89 2.03 16.10
N ASP A 491 -2.35 1.22 15.15
CA ASP A 491 -2.74 1.68 13.83
C ASP A 491 -4.19 2.21 13.81
N GLU A 492 -4.40 3.35 13.14
CA GLU A 492 -5.74 3.77 12.72
C GLU A 492 -6.16 3.15 11.38
N LEU A 493 -7.46 2.86 11.29
CA LEU A 493 -8.15 2.46 10.06
C LEU A 493 -8.87 3.65 9.44
N ILE A 494 -8.46 4.04 8.24
CA ILE A 494 -8.98 5.20 7.51
C ILE A 494 -9.83 4.73 6.33
N PHE A 495 -11.12 5.05 6.33
CA PHE A 495 -12.08 4.60 5.33
C PHE A 495 -12.52 5.75 4.42
N GLU A 496 -12.13 5.65 3.15
CA GLU A 496 -12.59 6.53 2.09
C GLU A 496 -14.04 6.19 1.70
N PRO A 497 -14.92 7.20 1.49
CA PRO A 497 -16.31 6.98 1.08
C PRO A 497 -16.39 6.33 -0.30
N PHE A 498 -17.40 5.48 -0.52
CA PHE A 498 -17.60 4.82 -1.82
C PHE A 498 -18.20 5.80 -2.84
N ALA A 499 -17.67 5.83 -4.07
CA ALA A 499 -18.04 6.79 -5.12
C ALA A 499 -19.54 6.82 -5.49
N ASP A 500 -20.26 5.72 -5.29
CA ASP A 500 -21.70 5.60 -5.60
C ASP A 500 -22.62 5.95 -4.42
N ALA A 501 -22.08 6.33 -3.25
CA ALA A 501 -22.91 6.76 -2.14
C ALA A 501 -23.52 8.14 -2.46
N GLY A 502 -24.82 8.31 -2.23
CA GLY A 502 -25.51 9.60 -2.41
C GLY A 502 -24.96 10.70 -1.48
N PRO A 503 -25.66 11.83 -1.28
CA PRO A 503 -25.18 12.98 -0.48
C PRO A 503 -24.69 12.69 0.95
N SER A 504 -24.93 11.49 1.49
CA SER A 504 -24.29 10.93 2.69
C SER A 504 -22.80 10.56 2.52
N ALA A 505 -22.24 10.66 1.31
CA ALA A 505 -20.84 10.34 0.95
C ALA A 505 -19.83 11.45 1.30
N ARG A 506 -20.24 12.48 2.04
CA ARG A 506 -19.38 13.60 2.45
C ARG A 506 -18.76 13.39 3.81
N VAL A 507 -18.36 12.16 4.09
CA VAL A 507 -17.83 11.77 5.39
C VAL A 507 -16.65 10.83 5.20
N LEU A 508 -15.56 11.14 5.90
CA LEU A 508 -14.45 10.22 6.13
C LEU A 508 -14.64 9.56 7.50
N HIS A 509 -14.41 8.26 7.59
CA HIS A 509 -14.38 7.54 8.86
C HIS A 509 -12.94 7.19 9.22
N VAL A 510 -12.53 7.52 10.44
CA VAL A 510 -11.27 7.05 11.03
C VAL A 510 -11.63 6.24 12.26
N ILE A 511 -10.99 5.09 12.46
CA ILE A 511 -11.23 4.20 13.59
C ILE A 511 -9.89 3.89 14.25
N GLY A 512 -9.82 3.99 15.56
CA GLY A 512 -8.61 3.72 16.35
C GLY A 512 -8.96 3.56 17.83
N VAL A 513 -7.95 3.37 18.67
CA VAL A 513 -8.15 3.08 20.10
C VAL A 513 -8.75 4.29 20.82
N ALA A 514 -9.78 4.05 21.63
CA ALA A 514 -10.39 5.02 22.51
C ALA A 514 -9.51 5.22 23.74
N ARG A 515 -8.60 6.20 23.66
CA ARG A 515 -7.84 6.70 24.80
C ARG A 515 -8.64 7.70 25.64
#